data_AF-A0A1G4JGE8-F1
#
_entry.id   AF-A0A1G4JGE8-F1
#
_cell.length_a   1.000
_cell.length_b   1.000
_cell.length_c   1.000
_cell.angle_alpha   90.00
_cell.angle_beta   90.00
_cell.angle_gamma   90.00
#
_symmetry.space_group_name_H-M   'P 1'
#
loop_
_entity.id
_entity.type
_entity.pdbx_description
1 polymer ?
#
loop_
_entity_poly.entity_id
_entity_poly.type
_entity_poly.pdbx_seq_one_letter_code
_entity_poly.pdbx_strand_id
1 'polypeptide(L)'
;MLHGKNIQRLLKETLGAVSTMGSENEPLYSSILLSGINGSIISYANSDGTPTSYNKSGNNLKMMALLIRDKWNEDEQDANARKTASCYTCELADGSESTHIYTYELEDLHACVAQIPRSDLLLLFVASGKYPYGLEVLKMKSGLKAFSGMYGYKLN
;
A
#
# COMPACT_ATOMS: atom_id res chain seq x y z
N MET A 1 1.06 -21.49 -3.79
CA MET A 1 -0.06 -20.81 -4.48
C MET A 1 -0.73 -19.87 -3.49
N LEU A 2 -1.04 -18.64 -3.88
CA LEU A 2 -1.66 -17.63 -3.00
C LEU A 2 -3.08 -18.05 -2.61
N HIS A 3 -3.38 -18.10 -1.31
CA HIS A 3 -4.75 -18.31 -0.84
C HIS A 3 -5.56 -17.02 -0.97
N GLY A 4 -6.19 -16.82 -2.14
CA GLY A 4 -6.92 -15.59 -2.47
C GLY A 4 -7.94 -15.15 -1.42
N LYS A 5 -8.64 -16.10 -0.77
CA LYS A 5 -9.60 -15.80 0.32
C LYS A 5 -8.94 -15.20 1.56
N ASN A 6 -7.75 -15.69 1.93
CA ASN A 6 -7.04 -15.21 3.12
C ASN A 6 -6.42 -13.83 2.87
N ILE A 7 -5.86 -13.62 1.67
CA ILE A 7 -5.33 -12.32 1.25
C ILE A 7 -6.44 -11.29 1.23
N GLN A 8 -7.59 -11.62 0.65
CA GLN A 8 -8.72 -10.70 0.60
C GLN A 8 -9.25 -10.36 2.00
N ARG A 9 -9.26 -11.33 2.93
CA ARG A 9 -9.63 -11.07 4.33
C ARG A 9 -8.64 -10.10 4.97
N LEU A 10 -7.34 -10.33 4.82
CA LEU A 10 -6.31 -9.47 5.38
C LEU A 10 -6.37 -8.05 4.79
N LEU A 11 -6.57 -7.91 3.48
CA LEU A 11 -6.78 -6.61 2.83
C LEU A 11 -8.02 -5.90 3.40
N LYS A 12 -9.12 -6.61 3.66
CA LYS A 12 -10.31 -6.02 4.31
C LYS A 12 -10.01 -5.55 5.73
N GLU A 13 -9.26 -6.32 6.52
CA GLU A 13 -8.86 -5.93 7.88
C GLU A 13 -8.01 -4.65 7.87
N THR A 14 -7.14 -4.48 6.86
CA THR A 14 -6.37 -3.23 6.71
C THR A 14 -7.25 -2.02 6.41
N LEU A 15 -8.51 -2.15 6.00
CA LEU A 15 -9.37 -0.97 5.78
C LEU A 15 -9.84 -0.32 7.09
N GLY A 16 -9.82 -1.05 8.22
CA GLY A 16 -10.41 -0.59 9.48
C GLY A 16 -9.94 0.80 9.92
N ALA A 17 -10.89 1.59 10.44
CA ALA A 17 -10.61 2.90 11.03
C ALA A 17 -9.59 2.80 12.16
N VAL A 18 -8.84 3.88 12.39
CA VAL A 18 -7.85 3.95 13.48
C VAL A 18 -8.24 5.05 14.45
N SER A 19 -8.63 4.63 15.66
CA SER A 19 -8.90 5.53 16.77
C SER A 19 -7.58 5.95 17.43
N THR A 20 -7.35 7.25 17.50
CA THR A 20 -6.22 7.85 18.23
C THR A 20 -6.76 8.64 19.44
N MET A 21 -5.88 9.14 20.31
CA MET A 21 -6.32 9.83 21.54
C MET A 21 -7.14 11.11 21.29
N GLY A 22 -7.08 11.70 20.09
CA GLY A 22 -7.77 12.95 19.78
C GLY A 22 -8.64 12.93 18.51
N SER A 23 -8.65 11.83 17.76
CA SER A 23 -9.45 11.71 16.55
C SER A 23 -9.73 10.25 16.17
N GLU A 24 -10.94 10.02 15.65
CA GLU A 24 -11.24 8.83 14.86
C GLU A 24 -10.91 9.13 13.40
N ASN A 25 -9.95 8.39 12.85
CA ASN A 25 -9.58 8.53 11.45
C ASN A 25 -10.44 7.59 10.62
N GLU A 26 -10.99 8.12 9.53
CA GLU A 26 -11.81 7.38 8.58
C GLU A 26 -11.09 6.12 8.06
N PRO A 27 -11.83 5.07 7.65
CA PRO A 27 -11.22 3.90 7.05
C PRO A 27 -10.44 4.26 5.77
N LEU A 28 -9.48 3.42 5.39
CA LEU A 28 -8.83 3.55 4.09
C LEU A 28 -9.87 3.35 2.99
N TYR A 29 -9.74 4.07 1.88
CA TYR A 29 -10.63 3.86 0.73
C TYR A 29 -10.37 2.51 0.06
N SER A 30 -9.10 2.18 -0.16
CA SER A 30 -8.71 0.93 -0.80
C SER A 30 -7.41 0.38 -0.24
N SER A 31 -7.34 -0.95 -0.23
CA SER A 31 -6.14 -1.73 0.10
C SER A 31 -5.92 -2.75 -1.00
N ILE A 32 -4.75 -2.70 -1.62
CA ILE A 32 -4.51 -3.31 -2.91
C ILE A 32 -3.18 -4.06 -2.89
N LEU A 33 -3.19 -5.31 -3.34
CA LEU A 33 -2.01 -6.11 -3.61
C LEU A 33 -1.74 -6.08 -5.11
N LEU A 34 -0.58 -5.56 -5.48
CA LEU A 34 -0.13 -5.38 -6.86
C LEU A 34 1.07 -6.26 -7.18
N SER A 35 1.23 -6.57 -8.47
CA SER A 35 2.51 -7.05 -9.01
C SER A 35 3.46 -5.87 -9.18
N GLY A 36 4.64 -5.94 -8.55
CA GLY A 36 5.74 -5.00 -8.80
C GLY A 36 6.25 -5.05 -10.25
N ILE A 37 6.12 -6.21 -10.92
CA ILE A 37 6.62 -6.41 -12.28
C ILE A 37 5.81 -5.63 -13.32
N ASN A 38 4.51 -5.45 -13.15
CA ASN A 38 3.66 -4.85 -14.20
C ASN A 38 2.51 -3.98 -13.68
N GLY A 39 2.40 -3.75 -12.36
CA GLY A 39 1.33 -2.95 -11.77
C GLY A 39 -0.05 -3.63 -11.79
N SER A 40 -0.14 -4.90 -12.21
CA SER A 40 -1.42 -5.61 -12.22
C SER A 40 -1.96 -5.85 -10.82
N ILE A 41 -3.27 -5.65 -10.66
CA ILE A 41 -3.96 -5.91 -9.39
C ILE A 41 -4.15 -7.41 -9.23
N ILE A 42 -3.56 -7.99 -8.19
CA ILE A 42 -3.71 -9.40 -7.81
C ILE A 42 -4.94 -9.56 -6.91
N SER A 43 -5.10 -8.66 -5.93
CA SER A 43 -6.25 -8.63 -5.04
C SER A 43 -6.47 -7.22 -4.51
N TYR A 44 -7.71 -6.87 -4.19
CA TYR A 44 -8.04 -5.57 -3.61
C TYR A 44 -9.26 -5.67 -2.69
N ALA A 45 -9.37 -4.71 -1.79
CA ALA A 45 -10.53 -4.47 -0.95
C ALA A 45 -10.81 -2.97 -0.93
N ASN A 46 -12.08 -2.59 -1.02
CA ASN A 46 -12.53 -1.20 -0.91
C ASN A 46 -13.43 -1.05 0.31
N SER A 47 -13.40 0.13 0.93
CA SER A 47 -14.35 0.47 2.00
C SER A 47 -15.69 0.91 1.43
N ASP A 48 -16.73 0.82 2.26
CA ASP A 48 -18.07 1.31 1.93
C ASP A 48 -18.13 2.84 1.85
N GLY A 49 -17.20 3.55 2.53
CA GLY A 49 -17.09 5.00 2.52
C GLY A 49 -16.33 5.59 1.33
N THR A 50 -15.78 4.74 0.46
CA THR A 50 -15.00 5.17 -0.70
C THR A 50 -15.89 5.91 -1.70
N PRO A 51 -15.53 7.15 -2.13
CA PRO A 51 -16.34 7.95 -3.03
C PRO A 51 -16.79 7.17 -4.26
N THR A 52 -18.05 7.32 -4.67
CA THR A 52 -18.57 6.58 -5.84
C THR A 52 -17.86 6.96 -7.14
N SER A 53 -17.28 8.15 -7.25
CA SER A 53 -16.37 8.55 -8.35
C SER A 53 -15.15 7.63 -8.45
N TYR A 54 -14.65 7.14 -7.31
CA TYR A 54 -13.51 6.25 -7.20
C TYR A 54 -13.92 4.78 -7.36
N ASN A 55 -14.99 4.37 -6.68
CA ASN A 55 -15.47 2.98 -6.62
C ASN A 55 -16.21 2.48 -7.87
N LYS A 56 -16.76 3.36 -8.72
CA LYS A 56 -17.60 2.95 -9.87
C LYS A 56 -16.83 2.32 -11.03
N SER A 57 -15.51 2.32 -11.00
CA SER A 57 -14.70 1.91 -12.13
C SER A 57 -13.48 1.14 -11.63
N GLY A 58 -13.50 -0.19 -11.76
CA GLY A 58 -12.30 -1.01 -11.61
C GLY A 58 -11.17 -0.58 -12.56
N ASN A 59 -11.48 0.22 -13.59
CA ASN A 59 -10.49 0.84 -14.46
C ASN A 59 -9.75 1.99 -13.77
N ASN A 60 -10.40 2.76 -12.90
CA ASN A 60 -9.76 3.84 -12.14
C ASN A 60 -8.70 3.24 -11.22
N LEU A 61 -9.08 2.20 -10.46
CA LEU A 61 -8.14 1.45 -9.60
C LEU A 61 -6.94 0.91 -10.37
N LYS A 62 -7.15 0.33 -11.55
CA LYS A 62 -6.07 -0.17 -12.41
C LYS A 62 -5.15 0.96 -12.88
N MET A 63 -5.73 2.10 -13.26
CA MET A 63 -4.97 3.27 -13.70
C MET A 63 -4.10 3.81 -12.56
N MET A 64 -4.67 4.00 -11.37
CA MET A 64 -3.91 4.46 -10.20
C MET A 64 -2.84 3.46 -9.77
N ALA A 65 -3.16 2.17 -9.74
CA ALA A 65 -2.19 1.12 -9.43
C ALA A 65 -0.98 1.16 -10.36
N LEU A 66 -1.22 1.37 -11.66
CA LEU A 66 -0.15 1.48 -12.66
C LEU A 66 0.69 2.75 -12.44
N LEU A 67 0.04 3.91 -12.31
CA LEU A 67 0.73 5.20 -12.10
C LEU A 67 1.60 5.18 -10.82
N ILE A 68 1.09 4.61 -9.73
CA ILE A 68 1.83 4.50 -8.47
C ILE A 68 2.98 3.52 -8.60
N ARG A 69 2.77 2.38 -9.25
CA ARG A 69 3.83 1.40 -9.49
C ARG A 69 4.95 2.03 -10.32
N ASP A 70 4.61 2.76 -11.37
CA ASP A 70 5.60 3.40 -12.26
C ASP A 70 6.44 4.41 -11.48
N LYS A 71 5.78 5.29 -10.71
CA LYS A 71 6.46 6.26 -9.84
C LYS A 71 7.31 5.60 -8.76
N TRP A 72 6.80 4.54 -8.12
CA TRP A 72 7.57 3.74 -7.16
C TRP A 72 8.82 3.14 -7.80
N ASN A 73 8.70 2.60 -9.01
CA ASN A 73 9.84 2.00 -9.70
C ASN A 73 10.89 3.04 -10.11
N GLU A 74 10.47 4.25 -10.50
CA GLU A 74 11.38 5.39 -10.73
C GLU A 74 12.10 5.80 -9.44
N ASP A 75 11.36 5.98 -8.35
CA ASP A 75 11.92 6.39 -7.04
C ASP A 75 12.77 5.31 -6.37
N GLU A 76 12.50 4.04 -6.63
CA GLU A 76 13.32 2.93 -6.17
C GLU A 76 14.66 2.92 -6.93
N GLN A 77 14.70 3.35 -8.19
CA GLN A 77 15.94 3.42 -8.98
C GLN A 77 16.76 4.69 -8.69
N ASP A 78 16.12 5.77 -8.24
CA ASP A 78 16.81 7.02 -7.89
C ASP A 78 17.26 7.07 -6.42
N ALA A 79 18.58 7.12 -6.21
CA ALA A 79 19.19 7.26 -4.89
C ALA A 79 18.83 8.59 -4.18
N ASN A 80 18.43 9.63 -4.91
CA ASN A 80 18.02 10.92 -4.34
C ASN A 80 16.57 10.88 -3.85
N ALA A 81 15.68 10.21 -4.58
CA ALA A 81 14.29 10.01 -4.19
C ALA A 81 14.19 9.27 -2.84
N ARG A 82 15.08 8.30 -2.61
CA ARG A 82 15.19 7.57 -1.32
C ARG A 82 15.57 8.43 -0.12
N LYS A 83 16.14 9.63 -0.33
CA LYS A 83 16.53 10.56 0.74
C LYS A 83 15.46 11.60 1.07
N THR A 84 14.36 11.60 0.33
CA THR A 84 13.27 12.57 0.55
C THR A 84 12.44 12.21 1.77
N ALA A 85 11.71 13.20 2.30
CA ALA A 85 10.81 13.03 3.44
C ALA A 85 9.61 12.09 3.16
N SER A 86 9.45 11.66 1.92
CA SER A 86 8.39 10.77 1.44
C SER A 86 8.78 9.29 1.46
N CYS A 87 10.04 8.98 1.77
CA CYS A 87 10.57 7.62 1.86
C CYS A 87 10.86 7.26 3.32
N TYR A 88 10.28 6.16 3.79
CA TYR A 88 10.48 5.65 5.14
C TYR A 88 11.10 4.25 5.08
N THR A 89 12.29 4.11 5.63
CA THR A 89 12.91 2.79 5.81
C THR A 89 12.19 2.03 6.92
N CYS A 90 11.73 0.83 6.61
CA CYS A 90 11.17 -0.11 7.56
C CYS A 90 12.11 -1.30 7.67
N GLU A 91 12.80 -1.40 8.81
CA GLU A 91 13.56 -2.59 9.16
C GLU A 91 12.60 -3.72 9.54
N LEU A 92 12.90 -4.91 9.03
CA LEU A 92 12.21 -6.13 9.41
C LEU A 92 12.68 -6.57 10.79
N ALA A 93 11.84 -7.31 11.50
CA ALA A 93 12.10 -7.75 12.88
C ALA A 93 13.41 -8.55 13.03
N ASP A 94 13.90 -9.13 11.94
CA ASP A 94 15.13 -9.94 11.90
C ASP A 94 16.41 -9.09 11.76
N GLY A 95 16.30 -7.75 11.68
CA GLY A 95 17.42 -6.80 11.68
C GLY A 95 18.34 -6.88 10.45
N SER A 96 18.10 -7.82 9.53
CA SER A 96 18.96 -8.09 8.38
C SER A 96 18.50 -7.38 7.10
N GLU A 97 17.26 -6.91 7.03
CA GLU A 97 16.65 -6.42 5.78
C GLU A 97 15.74 -5.21 6.02
N SER A 98 15.76 -4.29 5.07
CA SER A 98 14.93 -3.07 5.07
C SER A 98 14.10 -3.00 3.80
N THR A 99 12.83 -2.63 3.93
CA THR A 99 11.96 -2.23 2.81
C THR A 99 11.68 -0.73 2.88
N HIS A 100 11.46 -0.10 1.73
CA HIS A 100 11.12 1.31 1.62
C HIS A 100 9.61 1.48 1.50
N ILE A 101 9.06 2.40 2.28
CA ILE A 101 7.66 2.81 2.22
C ILE A 101 7.64 4.20 1.60
N TYR A 102 6.89 4.35 0.52
CA TYR A 102 6.72 5.59 -0.22
C TYR A 102 5.32 6.14 -0.02
N THR A 103 5.23 7.47 0.08
CA THR A 103 3.96 8.20 0.13
C THR A 103 3.83 9.11 -1.08
N TYR A 104 2.65 9.09 -1.71
CA TYR A 104 2.34 9.87 -2.89
C TYR A 104 1.01 10.59 -2.74
N GLU A 105 0.99 11.83 -3.22
CA GLU A 105 -0.23 12.60 -3.41
C GLU A 105 -0.74 12.37 -4.83
N LEU A 106 -2.01 11.98 -4.94
CA LEU A 106 -2.72 11.75 -6.20
C LEU A 106 -4.01 12.54 -6.17
N GLU A 107 -4.01 13.72 -6.78
CA GLU A 107 -5.14 14.64 -6.73
C GLU A 107 -5.52 14.99 -5.29
N ASP A 108 -6.70 14.56 -4.82
CA ASP A 108 -7.21 14.75 -3.46
C ASP A 108 -7.01 13.51 -2.57
N LEU A 109 -6.17 12.56 -2.99
CA LEU A 109 -5.93 11.29 -2.33
C LEU A 109 -4.51 11.15 -1.83
N HIS A 110 -4.38 10.47 -0.69
CA HIS A 110 -3.11 10.00 -0.18
C HIS A 110 -2.94 8.53 -0.53
N ALA A 111 -1.78 8.20 -1.06
CA ALA A 111 -1.40 6.84 -1.39
C ALA A 111 -0.10 6.48 -0.66
N CYS A 112 -0.07 5.26 -0.12
CA CYS A 112 1.11 4.71 0.53
C CYS A 112 1.43 3.36 -0.09
N VAL A 113 2.64 3.19 -0.61
CA VAL A 113 3.06 1.96 -1.28
C VAL A 113 4.36 1.44 -0.68
N ALA A 114 4.48 0.13 -0.58
CA ALA A 114 5.70 -0.53 -0.15
C ALA A 114 5.87 -1.87 -0.83
N GLN A 115 7.12 -2.24 -1.12
CA GLN A 115 7.42 -3.59 -1.58
C GLN A 115 7.31 -4.57 -0.42
N ILE A 116 6.58 -5.67 -0.64
CA ILE A 116 6.60 -6.78 0.30
C ILE A 116 8.02 -7.40 0.25
N PRO A 117 8.71 -7.55 1.38
CA PRO A 117 10.11 -7.94 1.45
C PRO A 117 10.48 -9.12 0.55
N ARG A 118 11.54 -8.94 -0.26
CA ARG A 118 12.09 -9.92 -1.22
C ARG A 118 11.12 -10.43 -2.29
N SER A 119 9.91 -9.89 -2.35
CA SER A 119 8.87 -10.37 -3.25
C SER A 119 8.76 -9.49 -4.49
N ASP A 120 8.06 -10.00 -5.50
CA ASP A 120 7.66 -9.21 -6.67
C ASP A 120 6.28 -8.56 -6.45
N LEU A 121 5.87 -8.37 -5.20
CA LEU A 121 4.58 -7.84 -4.80
C LEU A 121 4.72 -6.46 -4.15
N LEU A 122 3.78 -5.58 -4.44
CA LEU A 122 3.63 -4.28 -3.77
C LEU A 122 2.31 -4.27 -2.98
N LEU A 123 2.35 -3.70 -1.79
CA LEU A 123 1.17 -3.36 -1.01
C LEU A 123 0.90 -1.87 -1.18
N LEU A 124 -0.32 -1.53 -1.57
CA LEU A 124 -0.78 -0.16 -1.82
C LEU A 124 -2.01 0.14 -0.97
N PHE A 125 -1.93 1.21 -0.20
CA PHE A 125 -3.06 1.83 0.50
C PHE A 125 -3.44 3.14 -0.17
N VAL A 126 -4.75 3.39 -0.24
CA VAL A 126 -5.31 4.66 -0.71
C VAL A 126 -6.30 5.16 0.31
N ALA A 127 -6.20 6.42 0.68
CA ALA A 127 -7.08 7.10 1.60
C ALA A 127 -7.47 8.50 1.10
N SER A 128 -8.38 9.13 1.85
CA SER A 128 -8.73 10.53 1.70
C SER A 128 -7.50 11.43 1.89
N GLY A 129 -7.40 12.56 1.19
CA GLY A 129 -6.36 13.58 1.41
C GLY A 129 -6.38 14.22 2.81
N LYS A 130 -7.42 13.93 3.62
CA LYS A 130 -7.44 14.29 5.05
C LYS A 130 -6.75 13.26 5.94
N TYR A 131 -6.46 12.06 5.43
CA TYR A 131 -5.86 10.99 6.21
C TYR A 131 -4.36 11.26 6.38
N PRO A 132 -3.81 11.31 7.61
CA PRO A 132 -2.41 11.70 7.79
C PRO A 132 -1.43 10.67 7.23
N TYR A 133 -0.44 11.10 6.41
CA TYR A 133 0.60 10.21 5.87
C TYR A 133 1.35 9.43 6.96
N GLY A 134 1.67 10.07 8.09
CA GLY A 134 2.34 9.39 9.19
C GLY A 134 1.53 8.19 9.72
N LEU A 135 0.20 8.29 9.71
CA LEU A 135 -0.68 7.20 10.11
C LEU A 135 -0.74 6.11 9.04
N GLU A 136 -0.74 6.47 7.75
CA GLU A 136 -0.66 5.50 6.64
C GLU A 136 0.62 4.69 6.72
N VAL A 137 1.75 5.35 6.97
CA VAL A 137 3.06 4.70 7.08
C VAL A 137 3.08 3.73 8.27
N LEU A 138 2.56 4.14 9.44
CA LEU A 138 2.46 3.24 10.60
C LEU A 138 1.57 2.02 10.32
N LYS A 139 0.47 2.26 9.62
CA LYS A 139 -0.45 1.22 9.19
C LYS A 139 0.19 0.28 8.17
N MET A 140 0.97 0.83 7.23
CA MET A 140 1.75 0.08 6.25
C MET A 140 2.81 -0.80 6.92
N LYS A 141 3.57 -0.26 7.89
CA LYS A 141 4.54 -1.04 8.68
C LYS A 141 3.88 -2.22 9.38
N SER A 142 2.69 -2.01 9.95
CA SER A 142 1.92 -3.07 10.61
C SER A 142 1.36 -4.08 9.59
N GLY A 143 0.87 -3.60 8.45
CA GLY A 143 0.38 -4.42 7.34
C GLY A 143 1.48 -5.32 6.78
N LEU A 144 2.65 -4.78 6.48
CA LEU A 144 3.80 -5.54 5.98
C LEU A 144 4.18 -6.70 6.91
N LYS A 145 4.11 -6.51 8.24
CA LYS A 145 4.33 -7.60 9.21
C LYS A 145 3.25 -8.68 9.13
N ALA A 146 1.98 -8.29 8.94
CA ALA A 146 0.88 -9.22 8.77
C ALA A 146 0.98 -10.03 7.45
N PHE A 147 1.62 -9.47 6.43
CA PHE A 147 1.90 -10.14 5.16
C PHE A 147 3.22 -10.95 5.15
N SER A 148 3.80 -11.28 6.33
CA SER A 148 5.03 -12.06 6.45
C SER A 148 5.03 -13.39 5.70
N GLY A 149 3.86 -14.04 5.59
CA GLY A 149 3.70 -15.27 4.81
C GLY A 149 3.91 -15.11 3.29
N MET A 150 4.03 -13.88 2.77
CA MET A 150 4.29 -13.59 1.36
C MET A 150 5.70 -13.05 1.09
N TYR A 151 6.57 -13.02 2.10
CA TYR A 151 7.95 -12.60 1.91
C TYR A 151 8.68 -13.55 0.95
N GLY A 152 9.46 -12.97 0.02
CA GLY A 152 10.17 -13.74 -1.00
C GLY A 152 9.28 -14.30 -2.13
N TYR A 153 8.00 -13.95 -2.19
CA TYR A 153 7.10 -14.45 -3.23
C TYR A 153 7.50 -13.95 -4.62
N LYS A 154 7.71 -14.87 -5.57
CA LYS A 154 8.10 -14.56 -6.95
C LYS A 154 6.97 -14.84 -7.94
N LEU A 155 6.78 -13.93 -8.87
CA LEU A 155 5.82 -14.05 -9.97
C LEU A 155 6.56 -14.61 -11.19
N ASN A 156 6.82 -15.92 -11.16
CA ASN A 156 7.35 -16.66 -12.30
C ASN A 156 6.24 -17.05 -13.26
#